data_AF-A0A6N6JYD5-F1
#
_entry.id   AF-A0A6N6JYD5-F1
#
_cell.length_a   1.000
_cell.length_b   1.000
_cell.length_c   1.000
_cell.angle_alpha   90.00
_cell.angle_beta   90.00
_cell.angle_gamma   90.00
#
_symmetry.space_group_name_H-M   'P 1'
#
loop_
_entity.id
_entity.type
_entity.pdbx_description
1 polymer ?
#
loop_
_entity_poly.entity_id
_entity_poly.type
_entity_poly.pdbx_seq_one_letter_code
_entity_poly.pdbx_strand_id
1 'polypeptide(L)'
;MSFDGLASPSITLKPERRQTADQPFGWGFAWYPRGDNAAVVIKDPTSIGENAMTKVLRDWERFQSCVFVCHIRGAAQRITQQDTHPFERSYAGRDWIMAHNGDLVGDLDATFPLEVQSPFEPIGLTDTEHVFCWLLSQVRGMGARCLADIGWHKLYAWFGELNRHGTANFLLSDGQDLVVYHDKDRFNGLHWTRRLPPHASFKLENDEVLLDFSDEMDTNRTVVVVSTRPLAGDDGWKAMEGGQMLVLRRGSMVWNSQGAALQGVVGAGDTSIRASKATGKVQVPVGAQGAARKPHTRGRPHSGRLRAVATEQRVFDVLHETVYRYDTPVERSTHVFRLKPVVDPVQQLISHKLSINVDGLRREFEDVFGNAATNLEVESPFKEMRIVSRSLVRVNGAGLSLQRSPSRRLTIPLVWMPWQRQMMMPYLLPPELPETQLAELSDFAMSFVERQNFDLLETLVDMNMTIYRDFRYVSGSTRNETTPFEVYTQRKGVCQDFANLLICLARLLSIPARYRVGYIYTGANYANKVQSEASHAWAELYLPWVGWRGFDPTNGCVVGSDHVRVACGRNYLDATPTSGTIYAGGGPETLSVNVKVEVAGESDLAELAANDES
;
A
#
# COMPACT_ATOMS: atom_id res chain seq x y z
N MET A 1 26.27 2.06 3.01
CA MET A 1 26.14 2.25 1.55
C MET A 1 25.23 3.44 1.29
N SER A 2 25.50 4.21 0.23
CA SER A 2 24.66 5.32 -0.25
C SER A 2 24.44 5.18 -1.76
N PHE A 3 23.20 5.10 -2.21
CA PHE A 3 22.79 4.96 -3.61
C PHE A 3 22.15 6.25 -4.13
N ASP A 4 22.27 6.53 -5.43
CA ASP A 4 21.62 7.67 -6.09
C ASP A 4 20.08 7.56 -6.18
N GLY A 5 19.56 6.35 -6.11
CA GLY A 5 18.14 6.04 -6.01
C GLY A 5 17.88 4.85 -5.08
N LEU A 6 16.64 4.36 -5.08
CA LEU A 6 16.29 3.15 -4.35
C LEU A 6 16.98 1.94 -4.97
N ALA A 7 17.69 1.20 -4.15
CA ALA A 7 18.36 -0.04 -4.51
C ALA A 7 18.03 -1.16 -3.51
N SER A 8 18.15 -2.42 -3.93
CA SER A 8 17.85 -3.61 -3.14
C SER A 8 19.00 -4.63 -3.20
N PRO A 9 20.22 -4.24 -2.78
CA PRO A 9 21.36 -5.14 -2.89
C PRO A 9 21.09 -6.42 -2.10
N SER A 10 21.37 -7.58 -2.67
CA SER A 10 21.27 -8.82 -1.91
C SER A 10 22.47 -8.92 -0.96
N ILE A 11 22.22 -9.15 0.32
CA ILE A 11 23.25 -9.19 1.36
C ILE A 11 23.27 -10.57 1.98
N THR A 12 24.41 -11.24 1.84
CA THR A 12 24.66 -12.53 2.48
C THR A 12 25.75 -12.34 3.53
N LEU A 13 25.41 -12.58 4.79
CA LEU A 13 26.39 -12.60 5.88
C LEU A 13 27.03 -13.98 5.94
N LYS A 14 28.35 -14.03 6.08
CA LYS A 14 29.14 -15.26 6.09
C LYS A 14 29.69 -15.55 7.48
N PRO A 15 28.93 -16.26 8.32
CA PRO A 15 29.40 -16.66 9.62
C PRO A 15 30.20 -17.98 9.53
N GLU A 16 31.41 -18.04 8.94
CA GLU A 16 32.22 -19.28 9.04
C GLU A 16 33.74 -19.10 9.18
N ARG A 17 34.25 -19.57 10.34
CA ARG A 17 35.40 -20.48 10.61
C ARG A 17 36.07 -20.27 11.98
N ARG A 18 35.72 -19.23 12.73
CA ARG A 18 36.28 -18.95 14.08
C ARG A 18 35.28 -19.07 15.24
N GLN A 19 34.16 -19.75 15.05
CA GLN A 19 33.23 -19.99 16.16
C GLN A 19 33.79 -21.09 17.07
N THR A 20 34.53 -20.68 18.08
CA THR A 20 34.53 -21.41 19.36
C THR A 20 33.29 -20.98 20.13
N ALA A 21 32.78 -21.82 21.03
CA ALA A 21 31.57 -21.55 21.82
C ALA A 21 31.61 -20.22 22.61
N ASP A 22 32.79 -19.59 22.73
CA ASP A 22 33.04 -18.38 23.50
C ASP A 22 32.99 -17.06 22.71
N GLN A 23 32.78 -17.07 21.37
CA GLN A 23 32.72 -15.84 20.55
C GLN A 23 31.54 -15.85 19.57
N PRO A 24 30.33 -15.48 20.02
CA PRO A 24 29.18 -15.40 19.14
C PRO A 24 29.31 -14.25 18.14
N PHE A 25 28.84 -14.51 16.92
CA PHE A 25 28.81 -13.57 15.81
C PHE A 25 27.45 -12.86 15.81
N GLY A 26 27.45 -11.55 16.02
CA GLY A 26 26.25 -10.74 16.00
C GLY A 26 26.24 -9.81 14.79
N TRP A 27 25.07 -9.43 14.29
CA TRP A 27 24.95 -8.42 13.27
C TRP A 27 23.71 -7.57 13.49
N GLY A 28 23.75 -6.36 12.97
CA GLY A 28 22.55 -5.55 12.84
C GLY A 28 22.60 -4.73 11.58
N PHE A 29 21.42 -4.46 11.07
CA PHE A 29 21.22 -3.85 9.77
C PHE A 29 20.10 -2.84 9.85
N ALA A 30 20.37 -1.64 9.35
CA ALA A 30 19.42 -0.54 9.29
C ALA A 30 19.34 0.04 7.89
N TRP A 31 18.13 0.42 7.50
CA TRP A 31 17.88 1.12 6.26
C TRP A 31 16.60 1.93 6.37
N TYR A 32 16.37 2.78 5.39
CA TYR A 32 15.21 3.65 5.31
C TYR A 32 14.34 3.17 4.14
N PRO A 33 13.29 2.37 4.38
CA PRO A 33 12.48 1.79 3.32
C PRO A 33 11.99 2.88 2.37
N ARG A 34 12.23 2.72 1.07
CA ARG A 34 11.85 3.67 0.02
C ARG A 34 12.36 5.11 0.23
N GLY A 35 13.37 5.31 1.07
CA GLY A 35 13.90 6.63 1.41
C GLY A 35 12.98 7.44 2.33
N ASP A 36 12.10 6.76 3.08
CA ASP A 36 11.29 7.38 4.13
C ASP A 36 12.16 7.94 5.26
N ASN A 37 11.56 8.81 6.07
CA ASN A 37 12.19 9.30 7.29
C ASN A 37 12.23 8.25 8.41
N ALA A 38 11.45 7.17 8.28
CA ALA A 38 11.41 6.09 9.26
C ALA A 38 12.43 5.00 8.90
N ALA A 39 13.21 4.55 9.88
CA ALA A 39 14.18 3.48 9.69
C ALA A 39 13.55 2.12 10.03
N VAL A 40 14.10 1.08 9.44
CA VAL A 40 13.89 -0.30 9.91
C VAL A 40 15.22 -0.79 10.40
N VAL A 41 15.26 -1.31 11.63
CA VAL A 41 16.44 -1.92 12.22
C VAL A 41 16.16 -3.37 12.58
N ILE A 42 16.96 -4.28 12.03
CA ILE A 42 16.93 -5.72 12.35
C ILE A 42 18.28 -6.08 12.97
N LYS A 43 18.23 -6.86 14.05
CA LYS A 43 19.41 -7.25 14.82
C LYS A 43 19.35 -8.70 15.20
N ASP A 44 20.44 -9.41 14.98
CA ASP A 44 20.67 -10.74 15.52
C ASP A 44 21.95 -10.74 16.36
N PRO A 45 21.85 -10.67 17.70
CA PRO A 45 23.01 -10.67 18.57
C PRO A 45 23.72 -12.03 18.63
N THR A 46 23.05 -13.14 18.26
CA THR A 46 23.52 -14.52 18.48
C THR A 46 23.49 -15.35 17.20
N SER A 47 23.78 -14.73 16.05
CA SER A 47 23.63 -15.37 14.75
C SER A 47 24.55 -16.59 14.61
N ILE A 48 23.95 -17.74 14.33
CA ILE A 48 24.63 -19.00 14.02
C ILE A 48 24.26 -19.42 12.59
N GLY A 49 25.10 -19.11 11.60
CA GLY A 49 24.79 -19.48 10.21
C GLY A 49 23.80 -18.55 9.51
N GLU A 50 23.36 -18.98 8.32
CA GLU A 50 22.16 -18.44 7.69
C GLU A 50 20.91 -18.83 8.46
N ASN A 51 20.04 -17.87 8.75
CA ASN A 51 18.80 -18.10 9.46
C ASN A 51 17.61 -17.41 8.77
N ALA A 52 16.42 -17.55 9.33
CA ALA A 52 15.21 -16.96 8.74
C ALA A 52 15.34 -15.43 8.59
N MET A 53 16.10 -14.74 9.44
CA MET A 53 16.26 -13.29 9.37
C MET A 53 17.17 -12.86 8.22
N THR A 54 18.26 -13.59 7.95
CA THR A 54 19.11 -13.30 6.79
C THR A 54 18.39 -13.59 5.47
N LYS A 55 17.51 -14.61 5.43
CA LYS A 55 16.63 -14.87 4.27
C LYS A 55 15.62 -13.75 4.05
N VAL A 56 15.05 -13.18 5.13
CA VAL A 56 14.15 -12.02 5.04
C VAL A 56 14.86 -10.79 4.46
N LEU A 57 16.14 -10.55 4.76
CA LEU A 57 16.88 -9.44 4.15
C LEU A 57 16.99 -9.59 2.62
N ARG A 58 17.05 -10.81 2.09
CA ARG A 58 17.11 -11.07 0.65
C ARG A 58 15.74 -10.99 -0.02
N ASP A 59 14.72 -11.54 0.63
CA ASP A 59 13.43 -11.83 -0.03
C ASP A 59 12.34 -10.77 0.30
N TRP A 60 12.66 -9.74 1.10
CA TRP A 60 11.69 -8.72 1.52
C TRP A 60 11.64 -7.50 0.59
N GLU A 61 10.49 -7.28 -0.05
CA GLU A 61 10.26 -6.13 -0.95
C GLU A 61 10.45 -4.73 -0.32
N ARG A 62 10.49 -4.60 1.03
CA ARG A 62 10.79 -3.32 1.70
C ARG A 62 12.28 -3.12 1.98
N PHE A 63 13.13 -4.07 1.63
CA PHE A 63 14.59 -3.97 1.67
C PHE A 63 15.14 -3.10 0.52
N GLN A 64 14.49 -1.97 0.28
CA GLN A 64 14.85 -0.99 -0.74
C GLN A 64 15.16 0.33 -0.06
N SER A 65 16.35 0.88 -0.28
CA SER A 65 16.74 2.16 0.32
C SER A 65 17.79 2.88 -0.50
N CYS A 66 17.91 4.18 -0.26
CA CYS A 66 19.08 4.95 -0.68
C CYS A 66 20.24 4.79 0.32
N VAL A 67 19.96 4.45 1.58
CA VAL A 67 20.95 4.37 2.65
C VAL A 67 20.83 3.07 3.41
N PHE A 68 21.96 2.40 3.54
CA PHE A 68 22.08 1.15 4.30
C PHE A 68 23.23 1.25 5.28
N VAL A 69 22.98 0.89 6.54
CA VAL A 69 23.97 0.84 7.61
C VAL A 69 24.01 -0.58 8.16
N CYS A 70 25.15 -1.24 8.00
CA CYS A 70 25.39 -2.57 8.54
C CYS A 70 26.46 -2.48 9.62
N HIS A 71 26.26 -3.21 10.70
CA HIS A 71 27.30 -3.44 11.70
C HIS A 71 27.41 -4.93 11.97
N ILE A 72 28.61 -5.48 11.73
CA ILE A 72 28.94 -6.87 12.03
C ILE A 72 29.82 -6.87 13.27
N ARG A 73 29.42 -7.65 14.27
CA ARG A 73 29.98 -7.66 15.61
C ARG A 73 30.95 -8.85 15.74
N GLY A 74 32.22 -8.53 15.99
CA GLY A 74 33.21 -9.48 16.51
C GLY A 74 33.45 -9.20 18.00
N ALA A 75 33.18 -10.21 18.85
CA ALA A 75 33.56 -10.28 20.26
C ALA A 75 33.23 -9.05 21.13
N ALA A 76 31.96 -8.89 21.51
CA ALA A 76 31.59 -7.89 22.51
C ALA A 76 31.25 -8.49 23.87
N GLN A 77 31.42 -7.69 24.91
CA GLN A 77 31.28 -8.12 26.30
C GLN A 77 29.85 -8.53 26.69
N ARG A 78 28.81 -8.02 25.99
CA ARG A 78 27.39 -8.32 26.26
C ARG A 78 26.59 -8.56 24.99
N ILE A 79 25.93 -9.70 24.92
CA ILE A 79 25.23 -10.19 23.73
C ILE A 79 23.72 -10.04 23.94
N THR A 80 23.20 -8.84 23.73
CA THR A 80 21.77 -8.52 23.88
C THR A 80 21.26 -7.72 22.69
N GLN A 81 19.95 -7.68 22.50
CA GLN A 81 19.30 -6.84 21.49
C GLN A 81 19.56 -5.35 21.72
N GLN A 82 19.50 -4.91 22.98
CA GLN A 82 19.71 -3.51 23.38
C GLN A 82 21.17 -3.07 23.28
N ASP A 83 22.14 -3.98 23.25
CA ASP A 83 23.58 -3.65 23.14
C ASP A 83 24.14 -3.96 21.73
N THR A 84 23.27 -4.23 20.76
CA THR A 84 23.67 -4.57 19.38
C THR A 84 23.38 -3.39 18.45
N HIS A 85 24.41 -2.92 17.75
CA HIS A 85 24.29 -1.87 16.73
C HIS A 85 23.54 -2.37 15.49
N PRO A 86 22.99 -1.47 14.66
CA PRO A 86 22.92 -0.01 14.85
C PRO A 86 21.84 0.43 15.84
N PHE A 87 22.03 1.59 16.48
CA PHE A 87 21.03 2.19 17.37
C PHE A 87 20.08 3.10 16.61
N GLU A 88 18.83 3.12 17.04
CA GLU A 88 17.75 3.90 16.45
C GLU A 88 17.12 4.81 17.51
N ARG A 89 16.86 6.07 17.14
CA ARG A 89 16.06 7.02 17.93
C ARG A 89 15.28 7.96 17.03
N SER A 90 14.02 8.19 17.34
CA SER A 90 13.17 9.11 16.60
C SER A 90 13.29 10.54 17.14
N TYR A 91 13.56 11.50 16.26
CA TYR A 91 13.54 12.92 16.58
C TYR A 91 13.19 13.77 15.35
N ALA A 92 12.45 14.87 15.56
CA ALA A 92 12.05 15.81 14.52
C ALA A 92 11.27 15.20 13.33
N GLY A 93 10.59 14.07 13.55
CA GLY A 93 9.79 13.36 12.54
C GLY A 93 10.61 12.43 11.63
N ARG A 94 11.79 12.01 12.08
CA ARG A 94 12.65 11.03 11.41
C ARG A 94 13.38 10.16 12.43
N ASP A 95 13.76 8.97 12.00
CA ASP A 95 14.62 8.08 12.75
C ASP A 95 16.07 8.38 12.41
N TRP A 96 16.88 8.40 13.47
CA TRP A 96 18.32 8.59 13.39
C TRP A 96 18.96 7.26 13.69
N ILE A 97 19.99 6.93 12.91
CA ILE A 97 20.68 5.66 12.97
C ILE A 97 22.16 5.90 13.24
N MET A 98 22.71 5.26 14.28
CA MET A 98 24.13 5.33 14.61
C MET A 98 24.76 3.94 14.75
N ALA A 99 25.92 3.75 14.14
CA ALA A 99 26.80 2.62 14.36
C ALA A 99 28.20 3.11 14.73
N HIS A 100 28.88 2.36 15.60
CA HIS A 100 30.22 2.70 16.07
C HIS A 100 31.07 1.44 16.11
N ASN A 101 32.27 1.52 15.55
CA ASN A 101 33.30 0.50 15.66
C ASN A 101 34.51 1.11 16.37
N GLY A 102 34.66 0.76 17.65
CA GLY A 102 35.63 1.36 18.56
C GLY A 102 35.21 1.16 20.01
N ASP A 103 35.99 1.73 20.91
CA ASP A 103 35.75 1.71 22.35
C ASP A 103 36.09 3.08 22.92
N LEU A 104 35.08 3.75 23.50
CA LEU A 104 35.23 5.03 24.18
C LEU A 104 35.51 4.79 25.66
N VAL A 105 36.62 5.34 26.14
CA VAL A 105 37.15 5.23 27.49
C VAL A 105 36.90 6.49 28.32
N GLY A 106 36.88 6.31 29.64
CA GLY A 106 36.70 7.37 30.62
C GLY A 106 35.26 7.44 31.14
N ASP A 107 35.00 8.44 31.99
CA ASP A 107 33.67 8.67 32.55
C ASP A 107 32.81 9.47 31.54
N LEU A 108 32.06 8.76 30.70
CA LEU A 108 31.22 9.36 29.67
C LEU A 108 30.02 10.11 30.26
N ASP A 109 29.56 9.76 31.46
CA ASP A 109 28.48 10.48 32.15
C ASP A 109 28.96 11.87 32.60
N ALA A 110 30.19 11.96 33.10
CA ALA A 110 30.81 13.24 33.44
C ALA A 110 31.23 14.05 32.21
N THR A 111 31.74 13.38 31.17
CA THR A 111 32.28 14.05 29.97
C THR A 111 31.18 14.50 29.00
N PHE A 112 30.18 13.65 28.81
CA PHE A 112 29.06 13.85 27.88
C PHE A 112 27.73 13.67 28.64
N PRO A 113 27.41 14.60 29.56
CA PRO A 113 26.26 14.46 30.43
C PRO A 113 24.95 14.52 29.63
N LEU A 114 24.05 13.58 29.91
CA LEU A 114 22.68 13.61 29.41
C LEU A 114 21.85 14.58 30.24
N GLU A 115 21.07 15.44 29.57
CA GLU A 115 20.22 16.41 30.28
C GLU A 115 19.20 15.68 31.16
N VAL A 116 19.01 16.19 32.38
CA VAL A 116 17.96 15.71 33.28
C VAL A 116 16.62 15.99 32.60
N GLN A 117 15.88 14.94 32.22
CA GLN A 117 14.64 14.97 31.41
C GLN A 117 14.84 15.08 29.87
N SER A 118 16.01 14.71 29.34
CA SER A 118 16.12 14.46 27.90
C SER A 118 15.17 13.33 27.48
N PRO A 119 14.46 13.44 26.35
CA PRO A 119 13.68 12.33 25.79
C PRO A 119 14.58 11.24 25.20
N PHE A 120 15.91 11.45 25.16
CA PHE A 120 16.88 10.50 24.65
C PHE A 120 17.61 9.85 25.83
N GLU A 121 17.16 8.66 26.19
CA GLU A 121 17.77 7.83 27.23
C GLU A 121 18.35 6.55 26.61
N PRO A 122 19.56 6.11 27.00
CA PRO A 122 20.10 4.83 26.58
C PRO A 122 19.29 3.67 27.19
N ILE A 123 19.16 2.58 26.45
CA ILE A 123 18.46 1.36 26.89
C ILE A 123 19.48 0.30 27.31
N GLY A 124 20.52 0.13 26.49
CA GLY A 124 21.71 -0.67 26.76
C GLY A 124 22.73 0.07 27.62
N LEU A 125 23.87 -0.58 27.83
CA LEU A 125 25.01 -0.03 28.60
C LEU A 125 26.22 0.26 27.71
N THR A 126 26.03 0.34 26.40
CA THR A 126 27.12 0.63 25.47
C THR A 126 27.47 2.11 25.51
N ASP A 127 28.77 2.40 25.47
CA ASP A 127 29.34 3.73 25.24
C ASP A 127 28.68 4.44 24.04
N THR A 128 28.40 3.68 22.99
CA THR A 128 27.86 4.15 21.73
C THR A 128 26.46 4.70 21.89
N GLU A 129 25.58 3.97 22.58
CA GLU A 129 24.21 4.43 22.76
C GLU A 129 24.15 5.65 23.67
N HIS A 130 25.04 5.73 24.66
CA HIS A 130 25.20 6.91 25.50
C HIS A 130 25.57 8.15 24.67
N VAL A 131 26.65 8.07 23.89
CA VAL A 131 27.08 9.21 23.05
C VAL A 131 26.08 9.52 21.94
N PHE A 132 25.32 8.54 21.46
CA PHE A 132 24.24 8.77 20.51
C PHE A 132 23.09 9.59 21.13
N CYS A 133 22.68 9.27 22.36
CA CYS A 133 21.69 10.05 23.10
C CYS A 133 22.18 11.47 23.42
N TRP A 134 23.47 11.60 23.76
CA TRP A 134 24.10 12.91 23.95
C TRP A 134 24.10 13.73 22.66
N LEU A 135 24.53 13.16 21.53
CA LEU A 135 24.52 13.82 20.23
C LEU A 135 23.12 14.32 19.87
N LEU A 136 22.08 13.48 20.00
CA LEU A 136 20.70 13.89 19.71
C LEU A 136 20.20 14.99 20.65
N SER A 137 20.65 14.99 21.91
CA SER A 137 20.38 16.09 22.84
C SER A 137 21.01 17.40 22.34
N GLN A 138 22.24 17.36 21.81
CA GLN A 138 22.87 18.53 21.18
C GLN A 138 22.12 18.99 19.91
N VAL A 139 21.72 18.06 19.03
CA VAL A 139 20.92 18.37 17.84
C VAL A 139 19.61 19.07 18.24
N ARG A 140 18.94 18.55 19.28
CA ARG A 140 17.70 19.13 19.81
C ARG A 140 17.91 20.50 20.43
N GLY A 141 18.94 20.66 21.26
CA GLY A 141 19.26 21.95 21.91
C GLY A 141 19.52 23.06 20.89
N MET A 142 20.01 22.70 19.70
CA MET A 142 20.21 23.62 18.59
C MET A 142 18.96 23.86 17.72
N GLY A 143 17.89 23.08 17.90
CA GLY A 143 16.71 23.12 17.04
C GLY A 143 16.92 22.54 15.65
N ALA A 144 18.03 21.82 15.41
CA ALA A 144 18.28 21.13 14.15
C ALA A 144 17.26 20.00 13.96
N ARG A 145 16.81 19.75 12.73
CA ARG A 145 15.78 18.74 12.42
C ARG A 145 16.28 17.64 11.47
N CYS A 146 17.44 17.86 10.84
CA CYS A 146 18.17 16.90 10.01
C CYS A 146 19.69 17.13 10.16
N LEU A 147 20.51 16.21 9.64
CA LEU A 147 21.98 16.28 9.74
C LEU A 147 22.54 17.57 9.11
N ALA A 148 21.95 18.01 8.01
CA ALA A 148 22.37 19.23 7.32
C ALA A 148 22.16 20.51 8.14
N ASP A 149 21.15 20.56 9.00
CA ASP A 149 20.86 21.73 9.84
C ASP A 149 21.94 21.97 10.92
N ILE A 150 22.68 20.94 11.30
CA ILE A 150 23.77 21.02 12.30
C ILE A 150 24.95 21.82 11.74
N GLY A 151 25.19 21.68 10.43
CA GLY A 151 26.39 22.13 9.75
C GLY A 151 27.55 21.13 9.87
N TRP A 152 28.17 20.78 8.74
CA TRP A 152 29.17 19.72 8.64
C TRP A 152 30.42 19.95 9.49
N HIS A 153 30.89 21.19 9.58
CA HIS A 153 32.05 21.54 10.41
C HIS A 153 31.78 21.36 11.91
N LYS A 154 30.53 21.59 12.35
CA LYS A 154 30.14 21.43 13.75
C LYS A 154 30.01 19.95 14.11
N LEU A 155 29.35 19.17 13.26
CA LEU A 155 29.29 17.72 13.43
C LEU A 155 30.70 17.09 13.42
N TYR A 156 31.58 17.56 12.53
CA TYR A 156 32.99 17.16 12.51
C TYR A 156 33.72 17.46 13.83
N ALA A 157 33.50 18.64 14.41
CA ALA A 157 34.08 19.01 15.69
C ALA A 157 33.59 18.09 16.83
N TRP A 158 32.29 17.76 16.86
CA TRP A 158 31.74 16.82 17.84
C TRP A 158 32.34 15.42 17.73
N PHE A 159 32.46 14.88 16.51
CA PHE A 159 33.13 13.59 16.31
C PHE A 159 34.61 13.64 16.67
N GLY A 160 35.30 14.73 16.36
CA GLY A 160 36.68 14.95 16.77
C GLY A 160 36.85 15.03 18.30
N GLU A 161 35.86 15.56 19.02
CA GLU A 161 35.83 15.59 20.48
C GLU A 161 35.60 14.19 21.06
N LEU A 162 34.58 13.45 20.61
CA LEU A 162 34.32 12.07 21.00
C LEU A 162 35.57 11.18 20.79
N ASN A 163 36.22 11.33 19.65
CA ASN A 163 37.44 10.60 19.28
C ASN A 163 38.69 10.97 20.11
N ARG A 164 38.63 11.97 21.00
CA ARG A 164 39.69 12.15 22.01
C ARG A 164 39.59 11.15 23.15
N HIS A 165 38.42 10.54 23.32
CA HIS A 165 38.10 9.67 24.43
C HIS A 165 38.15 8.20 24.03
N GLY A 166 38.87 7.79 22.99
CA GLY A 166 38.98 6.38 22.63
C GLY A 166 39.26 6.20 21.16
N THR A 167 38.86 5.03 20.64
CA THR A 167 38.88 4.75 19.20
C THR A 167 37.49 4.93 18.63
N ALA A 168 37.39 5.53 17.44
CA ALA A 168 36.09 5.92 16.91
C ALA A 168 35.95 5.88 15.39
N ASN A 169 35.35 4.80 14.87
CA ASN A 169 34.74 4.79 13.54
C ASN A 169 33.23 4.95 13.64
N PHE A 170 32.71 6.10 13.26
CA PHE A 170 31.28 6.41 13.36
C PHE A 170 30.57 6.39 12.01
N LEU A 171 29.38 5.81 12.01
CA LEU A 171 28.38 5.95 10.96
C LEU A 171 27.13 6.60 11.59
N LEU A 172 26.67 7.69 11.01
CA LEU A 172 25.46 8.39 11.45
C LEU A 172 24.59 8.72 10.25
N SER A 173 23.29 8.43 10.33
CA SER A 173 22.34 8.74 9.27
C SER A 173 21.01 9.23 9.83
N ASP A 174 20.32 10.05 9.04
CA ASP A 174 18.97 10.57 9.29
C ASP A 174 17.99 10.23 8.15
N GLY A 175 18.38 9.26 7.32
CA GLY A 175 17.65 8.79 6.14
C GLY A 175 18.00 9.51 4.84
N GLN A 176 18.53 10.73 4.92
CA GLN A 176 18.93 11.51 3.75
C GLN A 176 20.45 11.53 3.57
N ASP A 177 21.16 11.76 4.66
CA ASP A 177 22.62 11.77 4.70
C ASP A 177 23.15 10.53 5.41
N LEU A 178 24.29 10.04 4.93
CA LEU A 178 25.13 9.09 5.65
C LEU A 178 26.48 9.76 5.91
N VAL A 179 26.72 10.08 7.18
CA VAL A 179 27.98 10.63 7.67
C VAL A 179 28.87 9.49 8.13
N VAL A 180 30.13 9.55 7.71
CA VAL A 180 31.14 8.53 7.95
C VAL A 180 32.37 9.22 8.51
N TYR A 181 32.82 8.80 9.69
CA TYR A 181 34.01 9.33 10.35
C TYR A 181 35.00 8.19 10.61
N HIS A 182 36.26 8.41 10.21
CA HIS A 182 37.35 7.48 10.49
C HIS A 182 38.16 7.99 11.69
N ASP A 183 38.50 7.05 12.56
CA ASP A 183 39.34 7.26 13.72
C ASP A 183 40.63 8.04 13.39
N LYS A 184 41.09 8.87 14.33
CA LYS A 184 42.22 9.80 14.11
C LYS A 184 43.54 9.06 13.96
N ASP A 185 43.65 7.93 14.65
CA ASP A 185 44.82 7.05 14.69
C ASP A 185 44.65 5.87 13.71
N ARG A 186 43.59 5.91 12.88
CA ARG A 186 43.22 4.91 11.86
C ARG A 186 42.86 3.54 12.44
N PHE A 187 42.27 3.52 13.64
CA PHE A 187 41.77 2.29 14.25
C PHE A 187 40.85 1.51 13.30
N ASN A 188 41.12 0.22 13.15
CA ASN A 188 40.36 -0.76 12.34
C ASN A 188 40.13 -0.40 10.86
N GLY A 189 40.74 0.67 10.36
CA GLY A 189 40.65 1.13 8.98
C GLY A 189 39.23 1.55 8.55
N LEU A 190 39.17 2.40 7.52
CA LEU A 190 37.93 2.68 6.81
C LEU A 190 38.26 2.98 5.36
N HIS A 191 37.53 2.35 4.46
CA HIS A 191 37.76 2.43 3.02
C HIS A 191 36.43 2.73 2.34
N TRP A 192 36.50 3.40 1.19
CA TRP A 192 35.33 3.64 0.36
C TRP A 192 35.63 3.39 -1.12
N THR A 193 34.59 3.01 -1.86
CA THR A 193 34.61 2.98 -3.31
C THR A 193 33.33 3.62 -3.85
N ARG A 194 33.39 4.17 -5.05
CA ARG A 194 32.23 4.71 -5.77
C ARG A 194 32.17 4.09 -7.15
N ARG A 195 31.05 3.45 -7.46
CA ARG A 195 30.75 2.94 -8.80
C ARG A 195 29.80 3.90 -9.50
N LEU A 196 30.11 4.22 -10.75
CA LEU A 196 29.31 5.08 -11.64
C LEU A 196 28.74 4.24 -12.79
N PRO A 197 27.50 4.48 -13.23
CA PRO A 197 26.98 3.88 -14.45
C PRO A 197 27.75 4.35 -15.70
N PRO A 198 27.76 3.55 -16.79
CA PRO A 198 27.26 2.19 -16.86
C PRO A 198 28.27 1.20 -16.26
N HIS A 199 27.77 0.20 -15.53
CA HIS A 199 28.59 -0.92 -15.08
C HIS A 199 27.78 -2.21 -15.21
N ALA A 200 28.47 -3.33 -15.49
CA ALA A 200 27.85 -4.65 -15.43
C ALA A 200 27.37 -4.96 -13.99
N SER A 201 26.53 -5.98 -13.85
CA SER A 201 26.26 -6.58 -12.54
C SER A 201 27.59 -6.96 -11.87
N PHE A 202 27.71 -6.65 -10.58
CA PHE A 202 28.93 -6.91 -9.82
C PHE A 202 28.62 -7.34 -8.40
N LYS A 203 29.58 -8.01 -7.78
CA LYS A 203 29.52 -8.48 -6.40
C LYS A 203 30.71 -7.93 -5.64
N LEU A 204 30.51 -7.58 -4.38
CA LEU A 204 31.54 -7.17 -3.45
C LEU A 204 31.60 -8.16 -2.29
N GLU A 205 32.75 -8.75 -2.03
CA GLU A 205 32.84 -9.90 -1.12
C GLU A 205 34.09 -9.87 -0.24
N ASN A 206 33.94 -10.28 1.01
CA ASN A 206 35.05 -10.69 1.88
C ASN A 206 34.64 -11.91 2.72
N ASP A 207 35.41 -12.21 3.77
CA ASP A 207 35.16 -13.36 4.66
C ASP A 207 33.89 -13.20 5.53
N GLU A 208 33.33 -12.00 5.67
CA GLU A 208 32.20 -11.69 6.56
C GLU A 208 30.90 -11.38 5.82
N VAL A 209 30.99 -10.82 4.62
CA VAL A 209 29.83 -10.35 3.85
C VAL A 209 30.04 -10.52 2.35
N LEU A 210 28.96 -10.87 1.67
CA LEU A 210 28.78 -10.78 0.22
C LEU A 210 27.65 -9.80 -0.06
N LEU A 211 27.94 -8.77 -0.84
CA LEU A 211 27.00 -7.79 -1.37
C LEU A 211 26.85 -8.06 -2.86
N ASP A 212 25.66 -8.40 -3.30
CA ASP A 212 25.35 -8.72 -4.69
C ASP A 212 24.43 -7.64 -5.27
N PHE A 213 24.95 -6.92 -6.27
CA PHE A 213 24.26 -5.84 -6.99
C PHE A 213 23.82 -6.30 -8.38
N SER A 214 23.56 -7.59 -8.56
CA SER A 214 23.19 -8.18 -9.85
C SER A 214 21.69 -8.09 -10.19
N ASP A 215 20.86 -7.57 -9.29
CA ASP A 215 19.44 -7.32 -9.58
C ASP A 215 19.31 -6.32 -10.74
N GLU A 216 18.47 -6.63 -11.73
CA GLU A 216 18.24 -5.78 -12.91
C GLU A 216 17.85 -4.34 -12.54
N MET A 217 17.17 -4.15 -11.40
CA MET A 217 16.78 -2.83 -10.88
C MET A 217 17.94 -2.04 -10.24
N ASP A 218 18.98 -2.75 -9.79
CA ASP A 218 20.20 -2.21 -9.19
C ASP A 218 21.33 -2.05 -10.23
N THR A 219 21.18 -2.64 -11.42
CA THR A 219 22.08 -2.38 -12.55
C THR A 219 22.01 -0.90 -12.96
N ASN A 220 23.17 -0.31 -13.27
CA ASN A 220 23.30 1.10 -13.63
C ASN A 220 22.87 2.12 -12.54
N ARG A 221 23.17 1.85 -11.26
CA ARG A 221 23.03 2.80 -10.15
C ARG A 221 24.38 3.33 -9.68
N THR A 222 24.45 4.63 -9.37
CA THR A 222 25.61 5.14 -8.64
C THR A 222 25.53 4.68 -7.19
N VAL A 223 26.57 4.00 -6.71
CA VAL A 223 26.67 3.58 -5.31
C VAL A 223 28.01 3.98 -4.72
N VAL A 224 27.98 4.47 -3.48
CA VAL A 224 29.14 4.62 -2.62
C VAL A 224 29.06 3.58 -1.51
N VAL A 225 30.06 2.70 -1.47
CA VAL A 225 30.20 1.67 -0.43
C VAL A 225 31.33 2.07 0.49
N VAL A 226 31.11 1.96 1.79
CA VAL A 226 32.10 2.20 2.84
C VAL A 226 32.19 0.93 3.69
N SER A 227 33.40 0.49 3.97
CA SER A 227 33.68 -0.72 4.75
C SER A 227 35.00 -0.57 5.51
N THR A 228 35.13 -1.23 6.65
CA THR A 228 36.39 -1.26 7.42
C THR A 228 37.52 -1.92 6.63
N ARG A 229 37.20 -2.94 5.83
CA ARG A 229 38.12 -3.62 4.91
C ARG A 229 37.62 -3.55 3.47
N PRO A 230 38.50 -3.35 2.47
CA PRO A 230 38.14 -3.47 1.06
C PRO A 230 37.49 -4.82 0.77
N LEU A 231 36.47 -4.82 -0.07
CA LEU A 231 35.78 -6.01 -0.53
C LEU A 231 36.30 -6.37 -1.93
N ALA A 232 36.60 -7.64 -2.17
CA ALA A 232 36.98 -8.14 -3.49
C ALA A 232 35.85 -7.92 -4.50
N GLY A 233 36.19 -7.74 -5.78
CA GLY A 233 35.23 -7.38 -6.83
C GLY A 233 35.25 -5.90 -7.22
N ASP A 234 36.09 -5.10 -6.57
CA ASP A 234 36.42 -3.74 -6.98
C ASP A 234 37.89 -3.40 -6.64
N ASP A 235 38.63 -2.88 -7.61
CA ASP A 235 40.01 -2.41 -7.41
C ASP A 235 40.05 -0.90 -7.07
N GLY A 236 38.90 -0.21 -7.11
CA GLY A 236 38.75 1.24 -6.91
C GLY A 236 38.67 1.71 -5.46
N TRP A 237 38.95 0.85 -4.47
CA TRP A 237 38.90 1.23 -3.06
C TRP A 237 39.95 2.27 -2.68
N LYS A 238 39.52 3.25 -1.89
CA LYS A 238 40.36 4.31 -1.34
C LYS A 238 40.31 4.24 0.18
N ALA A 239 41.48 4.21 0.81
CA ALA A 239 41.58 4.33 2.26
C ALA A 239 41.22 5.75 2.70
N MET A 240 40.46 5.87 3.80
CA MET A 240 40.22 7.14 4.46
C MET A 240 41.42 7.51 5.33
N GLU A 241 41.74 8.80 5.38
CA GLU A 241 42.77 9.30 6.29
C GLU A 241 42.30 9.30 7.74
N GLY A 242 43.25 9.34 8.68
CA GLY A 242 42.92 9.42 10.10
C GLY A 242 42.19 10.72 10.41
N GLY A 243 41.04 10.63 11.06
CA GLY A 243 40.21 11.78 11.40
C GLY A 243 39.44 12.34 10.19
N GLN A 244 39.42 11.64 9.06
CA GLN A 244 38.63 12.06 7.91
C GLN A 244 37.14 11.84 8.14
N MET A 245 36.32 12.80 7.72
CA MET A 245 34.87 12.67 7.69
C MET A 245 34.31 12.91 6.29
N LEU A 246 33.45 12.00 5.84
CA LEU A 246 32.72 12.06 4.58
C LEU A 246 31.23 12.19 4.84
N VAL A 247 30.55 12.99 4.03
CA VAL A 247 29.08 13.07 4.02
C VAL A 247 28.60 12.59 2.66
N LEU A 248 27.80 11.53 2.67
CA LEU A 248 27.26 10.89 1.48
C LEU A 248 25.77 11.16 1.38
N ARG A 249 25.32 11.63 0.22
CA ARG A 249 23.91 11.84 -0.10
C ARG A 249 23.67 11.38 -1.51
N ARG A 250 22.67 10.51 -1.68
CA ARG A 250 22.24 10.00 -2.99
C ARG A 250 23.42 9.57 -3.90
N GLY A 251 24.27 8.67 -3.40
CA GLY A 251 25.40 8.14 -4.20
C GLY A 251 26.50 9.17 -4.52
N SER A 252 26.47 10.33 -3.87
CA SER A 252 27.42 11.43 -4.07
C SER A 252 28.05 11.87 -2.76
N MET A 253 29.31 12.28 -2.82
CA MET A 253 30.02 12.82 -1.66
C MET A 253 29.81 14.34 -1.62
N VAL A 254 28.93 14.78 -0.71
CA VAL A 254 28.54 16.20 -0.61
C VAL A 254 29.47 17.01 0.30
N TRP A 255 30.25 16.36 1.15
CA TRP A 255 31.26 17.01 1.97
C TRP A 255 32.40 16.05 2.35
N ASN A 256 33.61 16.61 2.50
CA ASN A 256 34.83 15.89 2.88
C ASN A 256 35.73 16.82 3.71
N SER A 257 36.15 16.40 4.90
CA SER A 257 36.97 17.21 5.80
C SER A 257 38.37 17.52 5.24
N GLN A 258 38.86 16.70 4.30
CA GLN A 258 40.17 16.88 3.66
C GLN A 258 40.13 17.76 2.39
N GLY A 259 39.01 18.42 2.09
CA GLY A 259 38.94 19.49 1.08
C GLY A 259 38.74 19.06 -0.38
N ALA A 260 38.60 17.77 -0.68
CA ALA A 260 38.24 17.30 -2.03
C ALA A 260 36.75 16.96 -2.11
N ALA A 261 35.92 17.88 -2.62
CA ALA A 261 34.60 17.54 -3.16
C ALA A 261 34.79 16.98 -4.58
N LEU A 262 34.26 15.79 -4.87
CA LEU A 262 34.28 15.25 -6.23
C LEU A 262 33.24 16.02 -7.09
N GLN A 263 33.69 16.61 -8.20
CA GLN A 263 32.83 17.29 -9.17
C GLN A 263 31.78 16.33 -9.77
N GLY A 264 30.54 16.82 -9.86
CA GLY A 264 29.41 16.15 -10.52
C GLY A 264 28.06 16.56 -9.94
N VAL A 265 27.76 17.87 -9.87
CA VAL A 265 26.47 18.40 -9.45
C VAL A 265 25.60 18.63 -10.69
N VAL A 266 24.48 17.91 -10.80
CA VAL A 266 23.32 18.42 -11.54
C VAL A 266 22.74 19.52 -10.68
N GLY A 267 22.77 20.74 -11.21
CA GLY A 267 22.43 21.97 -10.51
C GLY A 267 21.03 21.96 -9.90
N ALA A 268 20.90 22.72 -8.82
CA ALA A 268 19.64 23.13 -8.23
C ALA A 268 18.73 23.77 -9.29
N GLY A 269 17.74 23.01 -9.76
CA GLY A 269 16.65 23.48 -10.61
C GLY A 269 15.39 23.64 -9.78
N ASP A 270 15.13 24.90 -9.39
CA ASP A 270 13.83 25.48 -9.05
C ASP A 270 13.01 24.85 -7.91
N THR A 271 13.45 25.07 -6.67
CA THR A 271 12.56 25.08 -5.50
C THR A 271 11.93 26.48 -5.35
N SER A 272 11.03 26.85 -6.25
CA SER A 272 10.11 27.98 -6.03
C SER A 272 8.66 27.52 -6.21
N ILE A 273 8.08 26.95 -5.15
CA ILE A 273 6.63 26.98 -5.00
C ILE A 273 6.29 28.44 -4.67
N ARG A 274 5.76 29.15 -5.66
CA ARG A 274 5.15 30.47 -5.52
C ARG A 274 4.11 30.42 -4.41
N ALA A 275 4.42 31.03 -3.26
CA ALA A 275 3.43 31.42 -2.28
C ALA A 275 2.51 32.47 -2.91
N SER A 276 1.28 32.09 -3.26
CA SER A 276 0.23 33.07 -3.56
C SER A 276 -0.14 33.79 -2.27
N LYS A 277 0.21 35.08 -2.20
CA LYS A 277 -0.33 35.99 -1.19
C LYS A 277 -1.82 36.19 -1.46
N ALA A 278 -2.67 35.52 -0.69
CA ALA A 278 -4.05 35.95 -0.47
C ALA A 278 -4.11 36.63 0.91
N THR A 279 -3.99 37.96 0.91
CA THR A 279 -4.27 38.79 2.07
C THR A 279 -5.77 38.85 2.32
N GLY A 280 -6.26 38.03 3.24
CA GLY A 280 -7.60 38.14 3.83
C GLY A 280 -7.47 38.24 5.34
N LYS A 281 -7.58 39.45 5.90
CA LYS A 281 -7.69 39.66 7.34
C LYS A 281 -9.01 39.06 7.83
N VAL A 282 -8.95 37.99 8.61
CA VAL A 282 -10.07 37.57 9.47
C VAL A 282 -9.65 37.84 10.91
N GLN A 283 -10.31 38.81 11.53
CA GLN A 283 -10.19 39.11 12.95
C GLN A 283 -10.85 37.99 13.77
N VAL A 284 -10.08 37.35 14.64
CA VAL A 284 -10.61 36.47 15.68
C VAL A 284 -11.00 37.34 16.88
N PRO A 285 -12.26 37.28 17.38
CA PRO A 285 -12.61 37.95 18.62
C PRO A 285 -12.04 37.16 19.81
N VAL A 286 -11.27 37.85 20.64
CA VAL A 286 -10.88 37.41 21.97
C VAL A 286 -12.03 37.73 22.93
N GLY A 287 -12.56 36.72 23.62
CA GLY A 287 -13.40 36.94 24.79
C GLY A 287 -14.26 35.75 25.20
N ALA A 288 -13.80 34.99 26.20
CA ALA A 288 -14.45 34.86 27.51
C ALA A 288 -14.03 33.55 28.22
N GLN A 289 -13.53 33.73 29.44
CA GLN A 289 -13.17 32.68 30.38
C GLN A 289 -14.41 31.92 30.89
N GLY A 290 -14.20 30.65 31.25
CA GLY A 290 -14.91 30.00 32.36
C GLY A 290 -15.74 28.77 32.01
N ALA A 291 -15.19 27.58 32.27
CA ALA A 291 -15.75 26.60 33.22
C ALA A 291 -15.06 25.24 33.07
N ALA A 292 -14.46 24.79 34.18
CA ALA A 292 -13.88 23.46 34.31
C ALA A 292 -14.94 22.36 34.11
N ARG A 293 -14.69 21.42 33.19
CA ARG A 293 -15.42 20.15 33.09
C ARG A 293 -14.66 19.04 33.83
N LYS A 294 -15.35 18.41 34.78
CA LYS A 294 -14.88 17.29 35.62
C LYS A 294 -14.55 16.04 34.79
N PRO A 295 -13.65 15.16 35.29
CA PRO A 295 -13.28 13.94 34.58
C PRO A 295 -14.40 12.91 34.63
N HIS A 296 -14.86 12.42 33.47
CA HIS A 296 -15.67 11.23 33.40
C HIS A 296 -14.79 9.99 33.64
N THR A 297 -15.17 9.22 34.65
CA THR A 297 -14.60 7.93 35.04
C THR A 297 -14.60 6.94 33.88
N ARG A 298 -13.42 6.36 33.59
CA ARG A 298 -13.23 5.23 32.68
C ARG A 298 -14.10 4.04 33.10
N GLY A 299 -15.08 3.69 32.27
CA GLY A 299 -15.67 2.35 32.27
C GLY A 299 -14.66 1.35 31.69
N ARG A 300 -14.43 0.24 32.39
CA ARG A 300 -13.65 -0.91 31.89
C ARG A 300 -14.24 -1.41 30.55
N PRO A 301 -13.45 -1.66 29.50
CA PRO A 301 -13.95 -2.42 28.37
C PRO A 301 -14.14 -3.86 28.82
N HIS A 302 -15.37 -4.36 28.67
CA HIS A 302 -15.71 -5.77 28.86
C HIS A 302 -14.82 -6.65 27.97
N SER A 303 -14.15 -7.63 28.57
CA SER A 303 -13.52 -8.74 27.87
C SER A 303 -14.60 -9.66 27.30
N GLY A 304 -15.14 -9.31 26.13
CA GLY A 304 -15.95 -10.21 25.33
C GLY A 304 -15.05 -11.25 24.66
N ARG A 305 -15.07 -12.49 25.13
CA ARG A 305 -14.61 -13.65 24.36
C ARG A 305 -15.47 -13.71 23.08
N LEU A 306 -14.90 -13.37 21.93
CA LEU A 306 -15.60 -13.45 20.65
C LEU A 306 -15.76 -14.92 20.23
N ARG A 307 -17.03 -15.36 20.12
CA ARG A 307 -17.42 -16.61 19.46
C ARG A 307 -17.15 -16.50 17.96
N ALA A 308 -16.74 -17.60 17.33
CA ALA A 308 -16.72 -17.73 15.87
C ALA A 308 -18.13 -17.44 15.31
N VAL A 309 -18.24 -16.44 14.43
CA VAL A 309 -19.47 -16.17 13.69
C VAL A 309 -19.59 -17.25 12.63
N ALA A 310 -20.66 -18.03 12.67
CA ALA A 310 -20.93 -19.07 11.66
C ALA A 310 -21.04 -18.43 10.28
N THR A 311 -20.30 -18.95 9.30
CA THR A 311 -20.43 -18.60 7.89
C THR A 311 -21.78 -19.15 7.39
N GLU A 312 -22.82 -18.32 7.32
CA GLU A 312 -24.08 -18.72 6.68
C GLU A 312 -23.82 -19.01 5.20
N GLN A 313 -24.05 -20.26 4.79
CA GLN A 313 -24.06 -20.66 3.39
C GLN A 313 -25.49 -20.61 2.87
N ARG A 314 -25.69 -20.04 1.69
CA ARG A 314 -27.00 -20.03 1.01
C ARG A 314 -26.84 -20.49 -0.44
N VAL A 315 -27.84 -21.19 -0.93
CA VAL A 315 -27.93 -21.58 -2.33
C VAL A 315 -29.08 -20.82 -2.97
N PHE A 316 -28.83 -20.17 -4.10
CA PHE A 316 -29.82 -19.39 -4.84
C PHE A 316 -30.09 -20.02 -6.20
N ASP A 317 -31.36 -20.17 -6.54
CA ASP A 317 -31.81 -20.30 -7.93
C ASP A 317 -32.05 -18.91 -8.50
N VAL A 318 -31.29 -18.58 -9.52
CA VAL A 318 -31.30 -17.28 -10.19
C VAL A 318 -31.80 -17.47 -11.61
N LEU A 319 -32.94 -16.85 -11.91
CA LEU A 319 -33.48 -16.74 -13.26
C LEU A 319 -33.32 -15.29 -13.74
N HIS A 320 -32.62 -15.09 -14.83
CA HIS A 320 -32.57 -13.83 -15.57
C HIS A 320 -33.17 -14.06 -16.94
N GLU A 321 -34.20 -13.30 -17.26
CA GLU A 321 -34.80 -13.25 -18.58
C GLU A 321 -34.76 -11.82 -19.12
N THR A 322 -34.18 -11.66 -20.31
CA THR A 322 -34.20 -10.40 -21.07
C THR A 322 -34.81 -10.67 -22.45
N VAL A 323 -35.78 -9.85 -22.84
CA VAL A 323 -36.45 -9.93 -24.15
C VAL A 323 -36.36 -8.59 -24.86
N TYR A 324 -35.69 -8.59 -26.01
CA TYR A 324 -35.68 -7.50 -26.97
C TYR A 324 -36.72 -7.75 -28.05
N ARG A 325 -37.54 -6.74 -28.35
CA ARG A 325 -38.49 -6.75 -29.47
C ARG A 325 -38.23 -5.55 -30.37
N TYR A 326 -38.13 -5.80 -31.67
CA TYR A 326 -37.85 -4.80 -32.68
C TYR A 326 -39.03 -4.68 -33.65
N ASP A 327 -39.42 -3.45 -33.98
CA ASP A 327 -40.50 -3.18 -34.94
C ASP A 327 -40.14 -3.71 -36.34
N THR A 328 -38.87 -3.47 -36.74
CA THR A 328 -38.27 -3.94 -38.00
C THR A 328 -37.30 -5.08 -37.71
N PRO A 329 -37.24 -6.14 -38.54
CA PRO A 329 -36.27 -7.21 -38.36
C PRO A 329 -34.84 -6.67 -38.28
N VAL A 330 -34.08 -7.18 -37.32
CA VAL A 330 -32.62 -7.01 -37.27
C VAL A 330 -32.03 -8.04 -38.21
N GLU A 331 -31.32 -7.60 -39.24
CA GLU A 331 -30.75 -8.48 -40.27
C GLU A 331 -29.35 -8.96 -39.89
N ARG A 332 -28.55 -8.09 -39.27
CA ARG A 332 -27.20 -8.43 -38.83
C ARG A 332 -26.86 -7.74 -37.52
N SER A 333 -26.43 -8.50 -36.51
CA SER A 333 -26.04 -7.97 -35.20
C SER A 333 -25.01 -8.85 -34.50
N THR A 334 -24.28 -8.25 -33.57
CA THR A 334 -23.35 -8.95 -32.67
C THR A 334 -23.69 -8.58 -31.23
N HIS A 335 -23.76 -9.59 -30.36
CA HIS A 335 -24.12 -9.43 -28.95
C HIS A 335 -23.12 -10.11 -28.03
N VAL A 336 -22.84 -9.50 -26.89
CA VAL A 336 -22.01 -10.05 -25.81
C VAL A 336 -22.85 -10.15 -24.55
N PHE A 337 -22.90 -11.35 -23.99
CA PHE A 337 -23.64 -11.69 -22.77
C PHE A 337 -22.67 -12.04 -21.63
N ARG A 338 -22.80 -11.36 -20.50
CA ARG A 338 -22.04 -11.59 -19.26
C ARG A 338 -23.00 -12.00 -18.15
N LEU A 339 -23.63 -13.16 -18.32
CA LEU A 339 -24.70 -13.65 -17.44
C LEU A 339 -24.28 -14.80 -16.53
N LYS A 340 -23.12 -15.42 -16.79
CA LYS A 340 -22.61 -16.54 -16.01
C LYS A 340 -22.01 -16.04 -14.69
N PRO A 341 -22.50 -16.52 -13.52
CA PRO A 341 -21.95 -16.12 -12.23
C PRO A 341 -20.46 -16.48 -12.07
N VAL A 342 -19.72 -15.65 -11.34
CA VAL A 342 -18.30 -15.86 -11.03
C VAL A 342 -18.09 -17.07 -10.13
N VAL A 343 -16.95 -17.74 -10.30
CA VAL A 343 -16.48 -18.81 -9.40
C VAL A 343 -15.25 -18.31 -8.66
N ASP A 344 -15.29 -18.31 -7.33
CA ASP A 344 -14.18 -17.90 -6.47
C ASP A 344 -14.30 -18.53 -5.07
N PRO A 345 -13.37 -18.24 -4.11
CA PRO A 345 -13.40 -18.88 -2.79
C PRO A 345 -14.68 -18.68 -1.96
N VAL A 346 -15.51 -17.68 -2.29
CA VAL A 346 -16.73 -17.36 -1.52
C VAL A 346 -18.01 -17.54 -2.34
N GLN A 347 -17.92 -17.91 -3.62
CA GLN A 347 -19.05 -18.24 -4.47
C GLN A 347 -18.75 -19.42 -5.41
N GLN A 348 -19.59 -20.44 -5.35
CA GLN A 348 -19.50 -21.62 -6.19
C GLN A 348 -20.70 -21.68 -7.13
N LEU A 349 -20.44 -21.86 -8.42
CA LEU A 349 -21.46 -22.13 -9.43
C LEU A 349 -21.74 -23.64 -9.47
N ILE A 350 -22.96 -24.05 -9.16
CA ILE A 350 -23.39 -25.46 -9.19
C ILE A 350 -23.83 -25.82 -10.61
N SER A 351 -24.71 -25.01 -11.19
CA SER A 351 -25.17 -25.20 -12.57
C SER A 351 -25.48 -23.86 -13.22
N HIS A 352 -25.33 -23.80 -14.54
CA HIS A 352 -25.67 -22.62 -15.33
C HIS A 352 -26.12 -23.04 -16.73
N LYS A 353 -27.26 -22.51 -17.18
CA LYS A 353 -27.75 -22.68 -18.54
C LYS A 353 -28.11 -21.32 -19.14
N LEU A 354 -27.53 -21.01 -20.29
CA LEU A 354 -27.86 -19.84 -21.10
C LEU A 354 -28.53 -20.29 -22.41
N SER A 355 -29.78 -19.90 -22.59
CA SER A 355 -30.61 -20.18 -23.77
C SER A 355 -30.96 -18.88 -24.47
N ILE A 356 -30.75 -18.85 -25.79
CA ILE A 356 -31.06 -17.72 -26.66
C ILE A 356 -31.90 -18.30 -27.80
N ASN A 357 -33.04 -17.68 -28.12
CA ASN A 357 -33.96 -18.19 -29.15
C ASN A 357 -33.51 -17.90 -30.59
N VAL A 358 -32.53 -17.00 -30.77
CA VAL A 358 -31.99 -16.62 -32.08
C VAL A 358 -30.72 -17.44 -32.33
N ASP A 359 -30.69 -18.10 -33.48
CA ASP A 359 -29.53 -18.86 -33.93
C ASP A 359 -28.43 -17.92 -34.45
N GLY A 360 -27.18 -18.31 -34.25
CA GLY A 360 -26.02 -17.54 -34.67
C GLY A 360 -24.71 -18.22 -34.29
N LEU A 361 -23.60 -17.63 -34.71
CA LEU A 361 -22.28 -18.12 -34.35
C LEU A 361 -21.95 -17.72 -32.91
N ARG A 362 -21.97 -18.70 -32.02
CA ARG A 362 -21.67 -18.53 -30.60
C ARG A 362 -20.18 -18.78 -30.31
N ARG A 363 -19.55 -17.87 -29.55
CA ARG A 363 -18.20 -18.04 -29.02
C ARG A 363 -18.18 -17.70 -27.54
N GLU A 364 -17.64 -18.59 -26.72
CA GLU A 364 -17.45 -18.36 -25.29
C GLU A 364 -15.99 -18.02 -25.02
N PHE A 365 -15.75 -17.04 -24.17
CA PHE A 365 -14.41 -16.59 -23.81
C PHE A 365 -14.42 -15.93 -22.43
N GLU A 366 -13.24 -15.79 -21.86
CA GLU A 366 -13.01 -14.96 -20.68
C GLU A 366 -12.51 -13.59 -21.13
N ASP A 367 -13.18 -12.51 -20.69
CA ASP A 367 -12.74 -11.15 -21.01
C ASP A 367 -11.55 -10.71 -20.14
N VAL A 368 -11.00 -9.52 -20.41
CA VAL A 368 -9.81 -8.99 -19.70
C VAL A 368 -10.04 -8.79 -18.18
N PHE A 369 -11.30 -8.79 -17.73
CA PHE A 369 -11.65 -8.64 -16.32
C PHE A 369 -11.90 -9.99 -15.63
N GLY A 370 -11.74 -11.11 -16.35
CA GLY A 370 -12.04 -12.44 -15.84
C GLY A 370 -13.53 -12.79 -15.89
N ASN A 371 -14.35 -12.06 -16.66
CA ASN A 371 -15.76 -12.40 -16.79
C ASN A 371 -15.94 -13.49 -17.85
N ALA A 372 -16.78 -14.47 -17.55
CA ALA A 372 -17.25 -15.41 -18.55
C ALA A 372 -18.26 -14.72 -19.49
N ALA A 373 -17.85 -14.53 -20.73
CA ALA A 373 -18.60 -13.85 -21.77
C ALA A 373 -19.00 -14.81 -22.90
N THR A 374 -20.19 -14.59 -23.47
CA THR A 374 -20.67 -15.27 -24.67
C THR A 374 -20.91 -14.25 -25.76
N ASN A 375 -20.14 -14.31 -26.85
CA ASN A 375 -20.40 -13.57 -28.08
C ASN A 375 -21.36 -14.36 -28.98
N LEU A 376 -22.33 -13.68 -29.56
CA LEU A 376 -23.27 -14.22 -30.55
C LEU A 376 -23.29 -13.30 -31.78
N GLU A 377 -22.83 -13.82 -32.90
CA GLU A 377 -22.93 -13.17 -34.21
C GLU A 377 -24.16 -13.72 -34.94
N VAL A 378 -25.12 -12.84 -35.25
CA VAL A 378 -26.38 -13.18 -35.92
C VAL A 378 -26.39 -12.58 -37.31
N GLU A 379 -26.57 -13.45 -38.31
CA GLU A 379 -26.68 -13.07 -39.73
C GLU A 379 -28.07 -13.38 -40.33
N SER A 380 -28.95 -14.01 -39.54
CA SER A 380 -30.33 -14.31 -39.94
C SER A 380 -31.31 -13.29 -39.36
N PRO A 381 -32.28 -12.79 -40.16
CA PRO A 381 -33.25 -11.81 -39.67
C PRO A 381 -34.09 -12.29 -38.47
N PHE A 382 -34.21 -11.48 -37.44
CA PHE A 382 -35.08 -11.75 -36.28
C PHE A 382 -35.81 -10.49 -35.80
N LYS A 383 -36.97 -10.67 -35.18
CA LYS A 383 -37.75 -9.57 -34.56
C LYS A 383 -37.76 -9.61 -33.03
N GLU A 384 -37.49 -10.78 -32.44
CA GLU A 384 -37.47 -10.98 -31.00
C GLU A 384 -36.23 -11.77 -30.61
N MET A 385 -35.45 -11.24 -29.67
CA MET A 385 -34.36 -11.94 -29.03
C MET A 385 -34.67 -12.11 -27.55
N ARG A 386 -34.94 -13.36 -27.16
CA ARG A 386 -35.19 -13.81 -25.79
C ARG A 386 -33.96 -14.54 -25.27
N ILE A 387 -33.40 -13.99 -24.21
CA ILE A 387 -32.21 -14.48 -23.52
C ILE A 387 -32.62 -14.93 -22.13
N VAL A 388 -32.41 -16.21 -21.82
CA VAL A 388 -32.75 -16.80 -20.53
C VAL A 388 -31.50 -17.43 -19.94
N SER A 389 -31.05 -16.90 -18.81
CA SER A 389 -30.00 -17.48 -17.97
C SER A 389 -30.63 -18.02 -16.70
N ARG A 390 -30.40 -19.31 -16.41
CA ARG A 390 -30.74 -19.92 -15.12
C ARG A 390 -29.48 -20.45 -14.47
N SER A 391 -29.26 -20.08 -13.22
CA SER A 391 -28.05 -20.45 -12.47
C SER A 391 -28.40 -20.91 -11.07
N LEU A 392 -27.80 -22.01 -10.64
CA LEU A 392 -27.80 -22.40 -9.24
C LEU A 392 -26.45 -22.06 -8.62
N VAL A 393 -26.45 -21.20 -7.61
CA VAL A 393 -25.22 -20.63 -7.04
C VAL A 393 -25.21 -20.79 -5.54
N ARG A 394 -24.13 -21.36 -5.00
CA ARG A 394 -23.85 -21.38 -3.56
C ARG A 394 -22.98 -20.18 -3.21
N VAL A 395 -23.46 -19.33 -2.31
CA VAL A 395 -22.72 -18.20 -1.76
C VAL A 395 -22.37 -18.52 -0.32
N ASN A 396 -21.07 -18.50 -0.03
CA ASN A 396 -20.55 -18.62 1.32
C ASN A 396 -20.48 -17.21 1.90
N GLY A 397 -21.19 -16.96 2.98
CA GLY A 397 -21.07 -15.71 3.72
C GLY A 397 -19.65 -15.57 4.26
N ALA A 398 -18.78 -14.90 3.52
CA ALA A 398 -17.58 -14.32 4.09
C ALA A 398 -18.05 -13.12 4.91
N GLY A 399 -18.45 -13.37 6.16
CA GLY A 399 -18.63 -12.29 7.11
C GLY A 399 -17.39 -11.39 7.03
N LEU A 400 -17.58 -10.08 7.13
CA LEU A 400 -16.48 -9.19 7.48
C LEU A 400 -15.99 -9.56 8.87
N SER A 401 -15.29 -10.67 9.00
CA SER A 401 -14.19 -10.77 9.93
C SER A 401 -13.05 -9.93 9.32
N LEU A 402 -13.31 -8.62 9.18
CA LEU A 402 -12.33 -7.61 9.45
C LEU A 402 -11.95 -7.85 10.91
N GLN A 403 -11.16 -8.89 11.17
CA GLN A 403 -10.40 -8.93 12.39
C GLN A 403 -9.63 -7.63 12.31
N ARG A 404 -10.09 -6.63 13.07
CA ARG A 404 -9.28 -5.51 13.50
C ARG A 404 -8.08 -6.18 14.13
N SER A 405 -7.07 -6.49 13.31
CA SER A 405 -5.78 -6.87 13.81
C SER A 405 -5.41 -5.66 14.67
N PRO A 406 -5.32 -5.79 16.00
CA PRO A 406 -5.27 -4.65 16.90
C PRO A 406 -4.08 -3.72 16.64
N SER A 407 -3.18 -4.13 15.75
CA SER A 407 -1.85 -3.58 15.56
C SER A 407 -1.69 -2.67 14.34
N ARG A 408 -2.65 -2.53 13.41
CA ARG A 408 -2.48 -1.65 12.23
C ARG A 408 -3.78 -0.98 11.77
N ARG A 409 -3.89 0.32 12.02
CA ARG A 409 -4.91 1.19 11.42
C ARG A 409 -4.51 1.51 9.97
N LEU A 410 -5.40 1.25 9.02
CA LEU A 410 -5.23 1.67 7.63
C LEU A 410 -5.61 3.14 7.51
N THR A 411 -4.74 3.96 6.92
CA THR A 411 -5.00 5.39 6.76
C THR A 411 -4.97 5.85 5.31
N ILE A 412 -5.77 6.86 5.01
CA ILE A 412 -5.73 7.62 3.74
C ILE A 412 -4.73 8.78 3.92
N PRO A 413 -3.89 9.13 2.93
CA PRO A 413 -3.83 8.58 1.57
C PRO A 413 -3.18 7.19 1.50
N LEU A 414 -3.70 6.34 0.62
CA LEU A 414 -3.06 5.06 0.28
C LEU A 414 -1.95 5.29 -0.75
N VAL A 415 -0.75 4.80 -0.44
CA VAL A 415 0.39 4.84 -1.36
C VAL A 415 0.67 3.43 -1.90
N TRP A 416 0.33 3.23 -3.17
CA TRP A 416 0.63 2.00 -3.90
C TRP A 416 2.06 2.01 -4.40
N MET A 417 2.73 0.85 -4.37
CA MET A 417 3.99 0.67 -5.09
C MET A 417 3.84 1.03 -6.57
N PRO A 418 4.88 1.50 -7.28
CA PRO A 418 4.81 1.76 -8.72
C PRO A 418 4.26 0.56 -9.52
N TRP A 419 4.71 -0.66 -9.23
CA TRP A 419 4.22 -1.86 -9.90
C TRP A 419 2.75 -2.16 -9.54
N GLN A 420 2.33 -1.98 -8.28
CA GLN A 420 0.93 -2.13 -7.88
C GLN A 420 0.06 -1.09 -8.56
N ARG A 421 0.51 0.16 -8.59
CA ARG A 421 -0.16 1.26 -9.29
C ARG A 421 -0.26 0.96 -10.79
N GLN A 422 0.76 0.38 -11.40
CA GLN A 422 0.74 -0.04 -12.81
C GLN A 422 -0.27 -1.17 -13.04
N MET A 423 -0.27 -2.21 -12.21
CA MET A 423 -1.23 -3.32 -12.29
C MET A 423 -2.67 -2.89 -12.02
N MET A 424 -2.86 -1.90 -11.14
CA MET A 424 -4.17 -1.42 -10.69
C MET A 424 -4.60 -0.12 -11.37
N MET A 425 -3.80 0.41 -12.30
CA MET A 425 -4.04 1.69 -12.98
C MET A 425 -5.46 1.80 -13.54
N PRO A 426 -6.03 0.75 -14.21
CA PRO A 426 -7.39 0.83 -14.74
C PRO A 426 -8.48 1.04 -13.68
N TYR A 427 -8.19 0.68 -12.42
CA TYR A 427 -9.10 0.79 -11.28
C TYR A 427 -8.81 2.01 -10.41
N LEU A 428 -7.74 2.75 -10.67
CA LEU A 428 -7.32 3.96 -9.95
C LEU A 428 -7.74 5.25 -10.67
N LEU A 429 -7.99 5.19 -11.97
CA LEU A 429 -8.31 6.38 -12.78
C LEU A 429 -9.79 6.77 -12.65
N PRO A 430 -10.11 8.00 -12.19
CA PRO A 430 -11.47 8.49 -12.20
C PRO A 430 -12.00 8.61 -13.65
N PRO A 431 -13.32 8.67 -13.85
CA PRO A 431 -13.88 8.94 -15.17
C PRO A 431 -13.43 10.31 -15.69
N GLU A 432 -13.41 10.46 -17.01
CA GLU A 432 -13.11 11.73 -17.66
C GLU A 432 -14.21 12.75 -17.34
N LEU A 433 -13.88 13.74 -16.51
CA LEU A 433 -14.75 14.84 -16.12
C LEU A 433 -13.95 16.15 -16.14
N PRO A 434 -14.61 17.31 -16.30
CA PRO A 434 -13.97 18.61 -16.13
C PRO A 434 -13.20 18.71 -14.80
N GLU A 435 -12.02 19.33 -14.82
CA GLU A 435 -11.15 19.45 -13.64
C GLU A 435 -11.85 20.12 -12.45
N THR A 436 -12.74 21.08 -12.71
CA THR A 436 -13.56 21.73 -11.67
C THR A 436 -14.52 20.77 -10.98
N GLN A 437 -15.13 19.84 -11.73
CA GLN A 437 -16.02 18.82 -11.19
C GLN A 437 -15.23 17.77 -10.39
N LEU A 438 -14.06 17.38 -10.89
CA LEU A 438 -13.16 16.46 -10.19
C LEU A 438 -12.67 17.06 -8.86
N ALA A 439 -12.34 18.36 -8.84
CA ALA A 439 -11.94 19.06 -7.63
C ALA A 439 -13.07 19.04 -6.58
N GLU A 440 -14.31 19.38 -6.97
CA GLU A 440 -15.44 19.36 -6.03
C GLU A 440 -15.75 17.95 -5.50
N LEU A 441 -15.69 16.92 -6.36
CA LEU A 441 -15.83 15.53 -5.92
C LEU A 441 -14.67 15.10 -5.02
N SER A 442 -13.46 15.62 -5.24
CA SER A 442 -12.29 15.35 -4.39
C SER A 442 -12.45 15.97 -3.01
N ASP A 443 -12.93 17.22 -2.94
CA ASP A 443 -13.24 17.89 -1.67
C ASP A 443 -14.35 17.15 -0.92
N PHE A 444 -15.39 16.74 -1.65
CA PHE A 444 -16.45 15.93 -1.08
C PHE A 444 -15.89 14.62 -0.51
N ALA A 445 -15.06 13.89 -1.26
CA ALA A 445 -14.40 12.66 -0.81
C ALA A 445 -13.49 12.89 0.41
N MET A 446 -12.66 13.95 0.40
CA MET A 446 -11.76 14.30 1.50
C MET A 446 -12.51 14.68 2.77
N SER A 447 -13.72 15.25 2.68
CA SER A 447 -14.53 15.53 3.86
C SER A 447 -14.85 14.27 4.69
N PHE A 448 -15.00 13.12 4.04
CA PHE A 448 -15.18 11.82 4.71
C PHE A 448 -13.90 11.34 5.38
N VAL A 449 -12.76 11.61 4.75
CA VAL A 449 -11.42 11.26 5.27
C VAL A 449 -11.18 12.02 6.57
N GLU A 450 -11.37 13.34 6.55
CA GLU A 450 -11.12 14.21 7.70
C GLU A 450 -12.04 13.86 8.88
N ARG A 451 -13.34 13.69 8.64
CA ARG A 451 -14.31 13.41 9.71
C ARG A 451 -14.13 12.03 10.35
N GLN A 452 -13.55 11.07 9.63
CA GLN A 452 -13.20 9.74 10.15
C GLN A 452 -11.73 9.65 10.61
N ASN A 453 -11.07 10.80 10.79
CA ASN A 453 -9.68 10.89 11.25
C ASN A 453 -8.74 10.02 10.39
N PHE A 454 -8.93 10.07 9.08
CA PHE A 454 -8.14 9.37 8.06
C PHE A 454 -8.23 7.83 8.11
N ASP A 455 -9.16 7.21 8.84
CA ASP A 455 -9.33 5.75 8.83
C ASP A 455 -9.91 5.25 7.51
N LEU A 456 -9.18 4.40 6.80
CA LEU A 456 -9.64 3.89 5.49
C LEU A 456 -11.01 3.21 5.58
N LEU A 457 -11.18 2.30 6.55
CA LEU A 457 -12.38 1.47 6.57
C LEU A 457 -13.58 2.29 7.05
N GLU A 458 -13.42 3.07 8.12
CA GLU A 458 -14.51 3.92 8.60
C GLU A 458 -14.88 4.97 7.54
N THR A 459 -13.91 5.55 6.81
CA THR A 459 -14.19 6.43 5.66
C THR A 459 -15.02 5.74 4.59
N LEU A 460 -14.65 4.52 4.17
CA LEU A 460 -15.38 3.81 3.11
C LEU A 460 -16.80 3.40 3.54
N VAL A 461 -16.96 2.93 4.78
CA VAL A 461 -18.28 2.62 5.36
C VAL A 461 -19.14 3.88 5.43
N ASP A 462 -18.56 4.99 5.82
CA ASP A 462 -19.26 6.26 5.96
C ASP A 462 -19.65 6.88 4.61
N MET A 463 -18.79 6.79 3.60
CA MET A 463 -19.13 7.14 2.21
C MET A 463 -20.32 6.30 1.72
N ASN A 464 -20.27 4.98 1.92
CA ASN A 464 -21.34 4.06 1.53
C ASN A 464 -22.67 4.40 2.22
N MET A 465 -22.65 4.61 3.54
CA MET A 465 -23.82 4.96 4.33
C MET A 465 -24.39 6.34 4.01
N THR A 466 -23.52 7.30 3.67
CA THR A 466 -23.95 8.64 3.29
C THR A 466 -24.66 8.63 1.94
N ILE A 467 -24.16 7.86 0.96
CA ILE A 467 -24.87 7.71 -0.32
C ILE A 467 -26.25 7.08 -0.07
N TYR A 468 -26.32 6.00 0.72
CA TYR A 468 -27.58 5.36 1.08
C TYR A 468 -28.61 6.30 1.73
N ARG A 469 -28.17 7.13 2.69
CA ARG A 469 -29.05 8.01 3.47
C ARG A 469 -29.46 9.27 2.69
N ASP A 470 -28.51 9.87 1.98
CA ASP A 470 -28.66 11.24 1.46
C ASP A 470 -29.04 11.26 -0.03
N PHE A 471 -29.00 10.13 -0.73
CA PHE A 471 -29.36 10.02 -2.15
C PHE A 471 -30.60 9.16 -2.32
N ARG A 472 -31.57 9.69 -3.08
CA ARG A 472 -32.88 9.04 -3.24
C ARG A 472 -32.87 8.12 -4.45
N TYR A 473 -33.26 6.86 -4.24
CA TYR A 473 -33.51 5.93 -5.35
C TYR A 473 -34.74 6.38 -6.16
N VAL A 474 -34.56 6.68 -7.45
CA VAL A 474 -35.66 7.09 -8.35
C VAL A 474 -35.48 6.40 -9.70
N SER A 475 -36.40 5.50 -10.05
CA SER A 475 -36.36 4.84 -11.37
C SER A 475 -36.65 5.84 -12.49
N GLY A 476 -35.92 5.71 -13.61
CA GLY A 476 -36.09 6.55 -14.80
C GLY A 476 -35.58 7.99 -14.68
N SER A 477 -34.89 8.35 -13.60
CA SER A 477 -34.33 9.70 -13.43
C SER A 477 -33.00 9.94 -14.17
N THR A 478 -32.34 8.87 -14.60
CA THR A 478 -30.97 8.89 -15.13
C THR A 478 -30.86 8.15 -16.45
N ARG A 479 -29.75 8.36 -17.16
CA ARG A 479 -29.41 7.75 -18.44
C ARG A 479 -28.10 6.99 -18.31
N ASN A 480 -27.75 6.18 -19.30
CA ASN A 480 -26.47 5.47 -19.32
C ASN A 480 -25.24 6.40 -19.30
N GLU A 481 -25.42 7.64 -19.76
CA GLU A 481 -24.38 8.68 -19.80
C GLU A 481 -24.32 9.53 -18.52
N THR A 482 -25.22 9.29 -17.55
CA THR A 482 -25.27 10.07 -16.32
C THR A 482 -23.96 9.98 -15.56
N THR A 483 -23.37 11.14 -15.27
CA THR A 483 -22.03 11.21 -14.66
C THR A 483 -22.10 11.16 -13.14
N PRO A 484 -21.03 10.73 -12.45
CA PRO A 484 -20.96 10.82 -10.98
C PRO A 484 -21.22 12.23 -10.44
N PHE A 485 -20.80 13.27 -11.17
CA PHE A 485 -21.03 14.66 -10.78
C PHE A 485 -22.51 15.05 -10.84
N GLU A 486 -23.24 14.60 -11.87
CA GLU A 486 -24.69 14.81 -11.96
C GLU A 486 -25.43 14.12 -10.80
N VAL A 487 -25.03 12.89 -10.45
CA VAL A 487 -25.63 12.16 -9.31
C VAL A 487 -25.34 12.91 -8.00
N TYR A 488 -24.10 13.36 -7.81
CA TYR A 488 -23.67 14.16 -6.67
C TYR A 488 -24.45 15.47 -6.54
N THR A 489 -24.77 16.16 -7.64
CA THR A 489 -25.54 17.42 -7.60
C THR A 489 -27.04 17.19 -7.42
N GLN A 490 -27.62 16.20 -8.11
CA GLN A 490 -29.06 15.94 -8.09
C GLN A 490 -29.53 15.14 -6.86
N ARG A 491 -28.62 14.38 -6.22
CA ARG A 491 -28.91 13.49 -5.08
C ARG A 491 -29.99 12.45 -5.40
N LYS A 492 -30.08 12.02 -6.65
CA LYS A 492 -31.04 11.03 -7.16
C LYS A 492 -30.36 10.11 -8.17
N GLY A 493 -30.80 8.86 -8.24
CA GLY A 493 -30.28 7.89 -9.20
C GLY A 493 -30.81 6.48 -8.93
N VAL A 494 -30.24 5.51 -9.64
CA VAL A 494 -30.46 4.08 -9.43
C VAL A 494 -29.19 3.39 -8.92
N CYS A 495 -29.22 2.07 -8.74
CA CYS A 495 -28.08 1.31 -8.18
C CYS A 495 -26.78 1.50 -8.99
N GLN A 496 -26.88 1.55 -10.32
CA GLN A 496 -25.77 1.86 -11.22
C GLN A 496 -25.11 3.21 -10.89
N ASP A 497 -25.91 4.25 -10.68
CA ASP A 497 -25.45 5.61 -10.43
C ASP A 497 -24.72 5.72 -9.10
N PHE A 498 -25.28 5.10 -8.05
CA PHE A 498 -24.68 5.10 -6.73
C PHE A 498 -23.38 4.31 -6.67
N ALA A 499 -23.30 3.17 -7.36
CA ALA A 499 -22.07 2.41 -7.50
C ALA A 499 -20.98 3.23 -8.23
N ASN A 500 -21.32 3.87 -9.35
CA ASN A 500 -20.37 4.71 -10.10
C ASN A 500 -19.91 5.93 -9.31
N LEU A 501 -20.80 6.56 -8.53
CA LEU A 501 -20.42 7.65 -7.62
C LEU A 501 -19.43 7.17 -6.56
N LEU A 502 -19.72 6.06 -5.87
CA LEU A 502 -18.83 5.51 -4.85
C LEU A 502 -17.45 5.13 -5.43
N ILE A 503 -17.43 4.53 -6.62
CA ILE A 503 -16.19 4.21 -7.35
C ILE A 503 -15.40 5.48 -7.65
N CYS A 504 -16.05 6.52 -8.17
CA CYS A 504 -15.40 7.78 -8.50
C CYS A 504 -14.74 8.40 -7.26
N LEU A 505 -15.49 8.52 -6.15
CA LEU A 505 -14.98 9.08 -4.90
C LEU A 505 -13.80 8.25 -4.34
N ALA A 506 -13.90 6.92 -4.38
CA ALA A 506 -12.81 6.04 -3.92
C ALA A 506 -11.54 6.24 -4.76
N ARG A 507 -11.66 6.34 -6.09
CA ARG A 507 -10.52 6.57 -6.99
C ARG A 507 -9.84 7.91 -6.77
N LEU A 508 -10.61 8.97 -6.49
CA LEU A 508 -10.07 10.28 -6.12
C LEU A 508 -9.23 10.23 -4.84
N LEU A 509 -9.56 9.30 -3.92
CA LEU A 509 -8.77 9.02 -2.71
C LEU A 509 -7.62 8.02 -2.94
N SER A 510 -7.29 7.71 -4.21
CA SER A 510 -6.30 6.70 -4.61
C SER A 510 -6.65 5.28 -4.11
N ILE A 511 -7.93 4.95 -3.95
CA ILE A 511 -8.39 3.60 -3.60
C ILE A 511 -8.85 2.91 -4.89
N PRO A 512 -8.23 1.78 -5.29
CA PRO A 512 -8.65 1.04 -6.47
C PRO A 512 -10.08 0.55 -6.30
N ALA A 513 -10.92 0.88 -7.27
CA ALA A 513 -12.34 0.60 -7.23
C ALA A 513 -12.80 0.03 -8.57
N ARG A 514 -13.67 -0.98 -8.54
CA ARG A 514 -14.26 -1.59 -9.73
C ARG A 514 -15.76 -1.73 -9.58
N TYR A 515 -16.44 -1.72 -10.71
CA TYR A 515 -17.88 -1.91 -10.81
C TYR A 515 -18.19 -3.39 -10.82
N ARG A 516 -19.21 -3.82 -10.07
CA ARG A 516 -19.71 -5.20 -10.11
C ARG A 516 -21.21 -5.22 -10.36
N VAL A 517 -21.62 -6.10 -11.25
CA VAL A 517 -23.01 -6.46 -11.50
C VAL A 517 -23.29 -7.87 -11.01
N GLY A 518 -24.51 -8.07 -10.53
CA GLY A 518 -25.01 -9.37 -10.15
C GLY A 518 -26.47 -9.33 -9.76
N TYR A 519 -26.82 -10.16 -8.79
CA TYR A 519 -28.18 -10.29 -8.29
C TYR A 519 -28.19 -10.19 -6.78
N ILE A 520 -29.28 -9.68 -6.23
CA ILE A 520 -29.46 -9.55 -4.79
C ILE A 520 -30.74 -10.27 -4.37
N TYR A 521 -30.63 -11.06 -3.32
CA TYR A 521 -31.79 -11.62 -2.64
C TYR A 521 -32.33 -10.60 -1.63
N THR A 522 -33.38 -9.88 -2.02
CA THR A 522 -34.11 -8.99 -1.11
C THR A 522 -35.20 -9.78 -0.39
N GLY A 523 -34.78 -10.53 0.64
CA GLY A 523 -35.72 -11.16 1.58
C GLY A 523 -36.57 -10.12 2.35
N ALA A 524 -37.21 -10.53 3.44
CA ALA A 524 -38.05 -9.62 4.25
C ALA A 524 -37.32 -8.40 4.85
N ASN A 525 -35.99 -8.43 4.91
CA ASN A 525 -35.17 -7.44 5.63
C ASN A 525 -34.75 -6.23 4.77
N TYR A 526 -34.96 -6.25 3.46
CA TYR A 526 -34.59 -5.14 2.58
C TYR A 526 -35.80 -4.24 2.31
N ALA A 527 -35.60 -2.93 2.46
CA ALA A 527 -36.65 -1.93 2.24
C ALA A 527 -37.06 -1.83 0.75
N ASN A 528 -36.15 -2.10 -0.18
CA ASN A 528 -36.35 -1.95 -1.63
C ASN A 528 -36.43 -3.31 -2.36
N LYS A 529 -37.59 -3.96 -2.30
CA LYS A 529 -37.81 -5.26 -2.96
C LYS A 529 -37.74 -5.24 -4.49
N VAL A 530 -37.96 -4.07 -5.11
CA VAL A 530 -37.87 -3.85 -6.57
C VAL A 530 -36.49 -4.25 -7.11
N GLN A 531 -35.45 -4.24 -6.29
CA GLN A 531 -34.09 -4.58 -6.71
C GLN A 531 -33.88 -6.08 -7.00
N SER A 532 -34.71 -6.98 -6.47
CA SER A 532 -34.64 -8.41 -6.84
C SER A 532 -35.29 -8.72 -8.18
N GLU A 533 -36.02 -7.77 -8.77
CA GLU A 533 -36.71 -7.92 -10.05
C GLU A 533 -35.84 -7.51 -11.25
N ALA A 534 -34.61 -7.02 -11.00
CA ALA A 534 -33.63 -6.66 -12.01
C ALA A 534 -32.19 -7.05 -11.60
N SER A 535 -31.23 -6.86 -12.50
CA SER A 535 -29.82 -6.94 -12.15
C SER A 535 -29.45 -5.81 -11.19
N HIS A 536 -28.63 -6.12 -10.18
CA HIS A 536 -28.14 -5.16 -9.19
C HIS A 536 -26.67 -4.80 -9.42
N ALA A 537 -26.27 -3.61 -8.97
CA ALA A 537 -24.92 -3.11 -9.12
C ALA A 537 -24.38 -2.49 -7.84
N TRP A 538 -23.09 -2.69 -7.60
CA TRP A 538 -22.38 -2.17 -6.43
C TRP A 538 -20.89 -1.93 -6.73
N ALA A 539 -20.20 -1.31 -5.79
CA ALA A 539 -18.77 -1.04 -5.89
C ALA A 539 -17.96 -2.12 -5.18
N GLU A 540 -16.89 -2.62 -5.79
CA GLU A 540 -15.86 -3.38 -5.08
C GLU A 540 -14.62 -2.50 -4.93
N LEU A 541 -14.13 -2.36 -3.69
CA LEU A 541 -12.98 -1.54 -3.34
C LEU A 541 -11.84 -2.46 -2.88
N TYR A 542 -10.64 -2.24 -3.40
CA TYR A 542 -9.49 -3.06 -3.03
C TYR A 542 -8.87 -2.54 -1.75
N LEU A 543 -8.88 -3.37 -0.72
CA LEU A 543 -8.25 -3.10 0.55
C LEU A 543 -6.87 -3.80 0.60
N PRO A 544 -5.79 -3.11 1.00
CA PRO A 544 -4.49 -3.74 1.22
C PRO A 544 -4.65 -4.98 2.11
N TRP A 545 -3.90 -6.07 1.82
CA TRP A 545 -3.90 -7.38 2.52
C TRP A 545 -5.25 -8.12 2.67
N VAL A 546 -6.36 -7.49 2.27
CA VAL A 546 -7.73 -8.04 2.38
C VAL A 546 -8.30 -8.38 0.99
N GLY A 547 -7.88 -7.66 -0.05
CA GLY A 547 -8.37 -7.80 -1.42
C GLY A 547 -9.64 -7.01 -1.70
N TRP A 548 -10.34 -7.37 -2.77
CA TRP A 548 -11.59 -6.73 -3.18
C TRP A 548 -12.72 -6.98 -2.17
N ARG A 549 -13.39 -5.91 -1.75
CA ARG A 549 -14.56 -5.97 -0.86
C ARG A 549 -15.70 -5.14 -1.42
N GLY A 550 -16.89 -5.72 -1.44
CA GLY A 550 -18.08 -5.10 -2.01
C GLY A 550 -18.79 -4.17 -1.02
N PHE A 551 -19.15 -2.98 -1.48
CA PHE A 551 -19.94 -1.98 -0.77
C PHE A 551 -21.16 -1.65 -1.62
N ASP A 552 -22.34 -1.82 -1.04
CA ASP A 552 -23.61 -1.55 -1.68
C ASP A 552 -24.20 -0.22 -1.15
N PRO A 553 -24.00 0.89 -1.88
CA PRO A 553 -24.49 2.20 -1.45
C PRO A 553 -26.00 2.34 -1.63
N THR A 554 -26.64 1.43 -2.37
CA THR A 554 -28.10 1.46 -2.58
C THR A 554 -28.84 0.89 -1.37
N ASN A 555 -28.21 -0.05 -0.67
CA ASN A 555 -28.76 -0.71 0.52
C ASN A 555 -28.03 -0.35 1.82
N GLY A 556 -26.97 0.47 1.75
CA GLY A 556 -26.21 0.89 2.93
C GLY A 556 -25.53 -0.29 3.64
N CYS A 557 -25.11 -1.31 2.92
CA CYS A 557 -24.51 -2.50 3.50
C CYS A 557 -23.21 -2.88 2.81
N VAL A 558 -22.43 -3.72 3.50
CA VAL A 558 -21.32 -4.42 2.86
C VAL A 558 -21.87 -5.69 2.23
N VAL A 559 -21.39 -5.98 1.03
CA VAL A 559 -21.80 -7.14 0.24
C VAL A 559 -21.49 -8.42 1.00
N GLY A 560 -22.51 -9.28 1.13
CA GLY A 560 -22.46 -10.48 1.95
C GLY A 560 -23.07 -11.69 1.25
N SER A 561 -23.68 -12.58 2.02
CA SER A 561 -24.28 -13.83 1.52
C SER A 561 -25.51 -13.62 0.64
N ASP A 562 -26.09 -12.42 0.61
CA ASP A 562 -27.31 -12.12 -0.17
C ASP A 562 -27.01 -11.63 -1.59
N HIS A 563 -25.72 -11.49 -1.95
CA HIS A 563 -25.29 -10.95 -3.24
C HIS A 563 -24.62 -12.03 -4.10
N VAL A 564 -25.23 -12.35 -5.23
CA VAL A 564 -24.67 -13.24 -6.26
C VAL A 564 -23.89 -12.42 -7.27
N ARG A 565 -22.59 -12.69 -7.42
CA ARG A 565 -21.67 -11.95 -8.31
C ARG A 565 -21.65 -12.51 -9.72
N VAL A 566 -21.78 -11.63 -10.72
CA VAL A 566 -21.77 -12.01 -12.15
C VAL A 566 -20.59 -11.40 -12.88
N ALA A 567 -20.60 -10.12 -13.23
CA ALA A 567 -19.53 -9.47 -14.00
C ALA A 567 -18.91 -8.25 -13.30
N CYS A 568 -17.66 -7.91 -13.61
CA CYS A 568 -16.99 -6.68 -13.17
C CYS A 568 -16.26 -5.98 -14.30
N GLY A 569 -16.01 -4.71 -14.07
CA GLY A 569 -15.19 -3.90 -14.96
C GLY A 569 -14.83 -2.58 -14.30
N ARG A 570 -14.27 -1.65 -15.07
CA ARG A 570 -13.91 -0.33 -14.54
C ARG A 570 -15.16 0.52 -14.32
N ASN A 571 -16.18 0.32 -15.13
CA ASN A 571 -17.46 1.04 -15.07
C ASN A 571 -18.59 0.13 -15.59
N TYR A 572 -19.77 0.70 -15.75
CA TYR A 572 -20.94 0.01 -16.30
C TYR A 572 -20.66 -0.69 -17.64
N LEU A 573 -20.04 -0.01 -18.61
CA LEU A 573 -19.85 -0.50 -19.98
C LEU A 573 -19.03 -1.80 -20.06
N ASP A 574 -18.06 -1.95 -19.17
CA ASP A 574 -17.20 -3.13 -19.13
C ASP A 574 -17.92 -4.35 -18.53
N ALA A 575 -19.00 -4.15 -17.77
CA ALA A 575 -19.66 -5.18 -16.96
C ALA A 575 -21.15 -5.38 -17.28
N THR A 576 -21.71 -4.65 -18.26
CA THR A 576 -23.13 -4.74 -18.62
C THR A 576 -23.52 -6.21 -18.92
N PRO A 577 -24.62 -6.72 -18.34
CA PRO A 577 -25.09 -8.10 -18.55
C PRO A 577 -25.32 -8.45 -20.02
N THR A 578 -25.88 -7.52 -20.78
CA THR A 578 -26.19 -7.67 -22.20
C THR A 578 -25.75 -6.40 -22.95
N SER A 579 -24.95 -6.57 -23.99
CA SER A 579 -24.50 -5.48 -24.85
C SER A 579 -24.47 -5.96 -26.28
N GLY A 580 -24.80 -5.11 -27.25
CA GLY A 580 -24.76 -5.51 -28.65
C GLY A 580 -24.70 -4.33 -29.61
N THR A 581 -24.36 -4.63 -30.86
CA THR A 581 -24.37 -3.68 -31.97
C THR A 581 -25.20 -4.25 -33.10
N ILE A 582 -26.15 -3.45 -33.57
CA ILE A 582 -26.97 -3.75 -34.75
C ILE A 582 -26.31 -3.07 -35.95
N TYR A 583 -25.99 -3.84 -36.98
CA TYR A 583 -25.32 -3.34 -38.18
C TYR A 583 -26.28 -3.08 -39.34
N ALA A 584 -27.38 -3.82 -39.40
CA ALA A 584 -28.36 -3.72 -40.49
C ALA A 584 -29.75 -4.13 -39.98
N GLY A 585 -30.78 -3.42 -40.48
CA GLY A 585 -32.13 -3.51 -39.94
C GLY A 585 -32.23 -2.89 -38.54
N GLY A 586 -33.21 -3.35 -37.77
CA GLY A 586 -33.52 -2.77 -36.47
C GLY A 586 -34.31 -1.47 -36.58
N GLY A 587 -35.18 -1.24 -35.60
CA GLY A 587 -36.01 -0.05 -35.46
C GLY A 587 -36.12 0.30 -33.98
N PRO A 588 -37.17 1.03 -33.56
CA PRO A 588 -37.49 1.17 -32.15
C PRO A 588 -37.50 -0.20 -31.47
N GLU A 589 -36.87 -0.27 -30.30
CA GLU A 589 -36.79 -1.48 -29.50
C GLU A 589 -37.62 -1.36 -28.23
N THR A 590 -38.25 -2.45 -27.83
CA THR A 590 -38.86 -2.60 -26.51
C THR A 590 -38.09 -3.66 -25.74
N LEU A 591 -37.64 -3.28 -24.54
CA LEU A 591 -36.90 -4.13 -23.62
C LEU A 591 -37.79 -4.56 -22.46
N SER A 592 -37.79 -5.86 -22.16
CA SER A 592 -38.37 -6.42 -20.93
C SER A 592 -37.31 -7.23 -20.20
N VAL A 593 -37.12 -6.95 -18.92
CA VAL A 593 -36.19 -7.68 -18.05
C VAL A 593 -36.97 -8.23 -16.87
N ASN A 594 -36.74 -9.49 -16.54
CA ASN A 594 -37.35 -10.19 -15.43
C ASN A 594 -36.28 -11.00 -14.72
N VAL A 595 -36.00 -10.64 -13.47
CA VAL A 595 -35.07 -11.37 -12.61
C VAL A 595 -35.82 -11.98 -11.44
N LYS A 596 -35.48 -13.23 -11.10
CA LYS A 596 -35.93 -13.89 -9.87
C LYS A 596 -34.74 -14.49 -9.16
N VAL A 597 -34.67 -14.26 -7.85
CA VAL A 597 -33.66 -14.83 -6.97
C VAL A 597 -34.39 -15.51 -5.83
N GLU A 598 -34.36 -16.84 -5.79
CA GLU A 598 -35.03 -17.65 -4.80
C GLU A 598 -34.01 -18.48 -4.02
N VAL A 599 -34.24 -18.69 -2.73
CA VAL A 599 -33.42 -19.61 -1.95
C VAL A 599 -33.84 -21.03 -2.32
N ALA A 600 -32.91 -21.82 -2.84
CA ALA A 600 -33.19 -23.19 -3.26
C ALA A 600 -33.53 -24.07 -2.03
N GLY A 601 -34.59 -24.85 -2.13
CA GLY A 601 -35.00 -25.81 -1.09
C GLY A 601 -34.13 -27.07 -1.09
N GLU A 602 -34.19 -27.87 -0.02
CA GLU A 602 -33.49 -29.16 0.05
C GLU A 602 -33.91 -30.13 -1.08
N SER A 603 -35.13 -30.00 -1.62
CA SER A 603 -35.63 -30.77 -2.76
C SER A 603 -34.93 -30.44 -4.08
N ASP A 604 -34.60 -29.16 -4.32
CA ASP A 604 -33.97 -28.71 -5.56
C ASP A 604 -32.50 -29.18 -5.64
N LEU A 605 -31.86 -29.32 -4.48
CA LEU A 605 -30.52 -29.87 -4.33
C LEU A 605 -30.47 -31.38 -4.57
N ALA A 606 -31.55 -32.11 -4.25
CA ALA A 606 -31.65 -33.56 -4.42
C ALA A 606 -31.90 -33.98 -5.88
N GLU A 607 -32.73 -33.24 -6.64
CA GLU A 607 -32.94 -33.48 -8.08
C GLU A 607 -31.67 -33.24 -8.92
N LEU A 608 -30.76 -32.38 -8.47
CA LEU A 608 -29.49 -32.14 -9.15
C LEU A 608 -28.42 -33.20 -8.87
N ALA A 609 -28.37 -33.74 -7.64
CA ALA A 609 -27.49 -34.86 -7.32
C ALA A 609 -27.86 -36.13 -8.13
N ALA A 610 -29.14 -36.32 -8.45
CA ALA A 610 -29.61 -37.45 -9.26
C ALA A 610 -29.30 -37.33 -10.76
N ASN A 611 -29.06 -36.10 -11.28
CA ASN A 611 -28.73 -35.85 -12.68
C ASN A 611 -27.22 -35.84 -12.97
N ASP A 612 -26.36 -35.81 -11.96
CA ASP A 612 -24.89 -35.90 -12.09
C ASP A 612 -24.38 -37.36 -12.09
N GLU A 613 -25.27 -38.34 -11.78
CA GLU A 613 -24.99 -39.79 -11.84
C GLU A 613 -25.54 -40.48 -13.12
N SER A 614 -26.08 -39.72 -14.08
CA SER A 614 -26.59 -40.21 -15.38
C SER A 614 -25.84 -39.61 -16.55
#